data_AF-A0A661B975-F1
#
_entry.id   AF-A0A661B975-F1
#
_cell.length_a   1.000
_cell.length_b   1.000
_cell.length_c   1.000
_cell.angle_alpha   90.00
_cell.angle_beta   90.00
_cell.angle_gamma   90.00
#
_symmetry.space_group_name_H-M   'P 1'
#
loop_
_entity.id
_entity.type
_entity.pdbx_description
1 polymer ?
#
loop_
_entity_poly.entity_id
_entity_poly.type
_entity_poly.pdbx_seq_one_letter_code
_entity_poly.pdbx_strand_id
1 'polypeptide(L)'
;EDWFDFSVELAKNNENWDSIEYKLRFADRIAPYISILGDSLTGGLYRKKLAEILGVGEKRVNQRIARATKRSGQTYIETADRYDESTKDVDIQPDARTELDLIAMIISNPMLAEVIEKSAEIELVLYRGVMEQVLEEIKNKGECSPELLVEFLEGRALSYLTRTILGFSEMPTHTDVMEHIKIIKCRNIEFELADLHKQLMDLKSKDDKTLQKTNEILSKISELKRKKVELSSPHSGQTLEG
;
A
#
# COMPACT_ATOMS: atom_id res chain seq x y z
N GLU A 1 -19.55 3.48 8.69
CA GLU A 1 -19.92 4.37 7.59
C GLU A 1 -19.33 3.84 6.30
N ASP A 2 -19.99 4.12 5.18
CA ASP A 2 -19.53 3.76 3.85
C ASP A 2 -18.41 4.72 3.40
N TRP A 3 -17.36 4.23 2.73
CA TRP A 3 -16.16 5.00 2.36
C TRP A 3 -16.50 6.27 1.56
N PHE A 4 -17.50 6.17 0.67
CA PHE A 4 -17.94 7.31 -0.11
C PHE A 4 -18.56 8.40 0.77
N ASP A 5 -19.39 8.00 1.75
CA ASP A 5 -20.05 8.92 2.66
C ASP A 5 -19.04 9.58 3.61
N PHE A 6 -18.05 8.81 4.10
CA PHE A 6 -16.92 9.34 4.86
C PHE A 6 -16.11 10.37 4.06
N SER A 7 -15.78 10.07 2.80
CA SER A 7 -15.02 10.97 1.91
C SER A 7 -15.77 12.27 1.65
N VAL A 8 -17.09 12.22 1.54
CA VAL A 8 -17.97 13.38 1.36
C VAL A 8 -18.02 14.21 2.64
N GLU A 9 -18.17 13.60 3.81
CA GLU A 9 -18.20 14.32 5.09
C GLU A 9 -16.87 14.99 5.40
N LEU A 10 -15.75 14.31 5.15
CA LEU A 10 -14.42 14.88 5.32
C LEU A 10 -14.22 16.10 4.41
N ALA A 11 -14.63 16.00 3.14
CA ALA A 11 -14.52 17.11 2.21
C ALA A 11 -15.46 18.29 2.57
N LYS A 12 -16.64 18.02 3.15
CA LYS A 12 -17.53 19.06 3.69
C LYS A 12 -16.92 19.80 4.88
N ASN A 13 -16.19 19.09 5.73
CA ASN A 13 -15.62 19.64 6.95
C ASN A 13 -14.32 20.42 6.71
N ASN A 14 -13.54 20.04 5.69
CA ASN A 14 -12.20 20.57 5.45
C ASN A 14 -12.10 21.52 4.25
N GLU A 15 -13.10 21.58 3.37
CA GLU A 15 -13.07 22.39 2.14
C GLU A 15 -14.28 23.34 2.04
N ASN A 16 -14.20 24.34 1.14
CA ASN A 16 -15.28 25.29 0.90
C ASN A 16 -16.37 24.68 0.01
N TRP A 17 -17.12 23.73 0.59
CA TRP A 17 -18.05 22.82 -0.11
C TRP A 17 -19.20 23.51 -0.82
N ASP A 18 -19.50 24.77 -0.49
CA ASP A 18 -20.54 25.55 -1.16
C ASP A 18 -20.15 26.02 -2.57
N SER A 19 -18.86 25.98 -2.90
CA SER A 19 -18.37 26.33 -4.23
C SER A 19 -18.51 25.18 -5.22
N ILE A 20 -19.08 25.49 -6.39
CA ILE A 20 -19.18 24.57 -7.52
C ILE A 20 -17.78 24.07 -7.91
N GLU A 21 -16.77 24.93 -7.90
CA GLU A 21 -15.41 24.55 -8.30
C GLU A 21 -14.80 23.48 -7.37
N TYR A 22 -15.07 23.56 -6.07
CA TYR A 22 -14.60 22.57 -5.09
C TYR A 22 -15.32 21.23 -5.24
N LYS A 23 -16.65 21.24 -5.40
CA LYS A 23 -17.40 20.01 -5.71
C LYS A 23 -16.89 19.34 -6.99
N LEU A 24 -16.55 20.16 -7.99
CA LEU A 24 -15.97 19.69 -9.23
C LEU A 24 -14.58 19.07 -9.00
N ARG A 25 -13.70 19.65 -8.18
CA ARG A 25 -12.39 19.07 -7.83
C ARG A 25 -12.51 17.77 -7.04
N PHE A 26 -13.40 17.74 -6.05
CA PHE A 26 -13.74 16.52 -5.31
C PHE A 26 -14.17 15.39 -6.26
N ALA A 27 -15.01 15.69 -7.25
CA ALA A 27 -15.43 14.70 -8.22
C ALA A 27 -14.32 14.22 -9.13
N ASP A 28 -13.37 15.07 -9.51
CA ASP A 28 -12.17 14.64 -10.25
C ASP A 28 -11.27 13.75 -9.38
N ARG A 29 -11.16 14.05 -8.07
CA ARG A 29 -10.40 13.25 -7.09
C ARG A 29 -11.02 11.86 -6.87
N ILE A 30 -12.33 11.78 -6.70
CA ILE A 30 -13.04 10.53 -6.40
C ILE A 30 -13.32 9.67 -7.65
N ALA A 31 -13.26 10.29 -8.84
CA ALA A 31 -13.57 9.65 -10.11
C ALA A 31 -12.80 8.34 -10.40
N PRO A 32 -11.47 8.27 -10.22
CA PRO A 32 -10.71 7.05 -10.44
C PRO A 32 -11.21 5.88 -9.57
N TYR A 33 -11.54 6.13 -8.31
CA TYR A 33 -12.02 5.11 -7.37
C TYR A 33 -13.39 4.55 -7.76
N ILE A 34 -14.31 5.42 -8.19
CA ILE A 34 -15.61 4.98 -8.73
C ILE A 34 -15.44 4.19 -10.03
N SER A 35 -14.43 4.52 -10.83
CA SER A 35 -14.12 3.80 -12.07
C SER A 35 -13.76 2.34 -11.81
N ILE A 36 -12.98 2.06 -10.75
CA ILE A 36 -12.52 0.71 -10.36
C ILE A 36 -13.70 -0.19 -10.01
N LEU A 37 -14.72 0.37 -9.37
CA LEU A 37 -15.94 -0.36 -9.02
C LEU A 37 -16.74 -0.80 -10.26
N GLY A 38 -16.41 -0.29 -11.45
CA GLY A 38 -17.05 -0.68 -12.70
C GLY A 38 -18.57 -0.52 -12.64
N ASP A 39 -19.28 -1.44 -13.30
CA ASP A 39 -20.75 -1.46 -13.30
C ASP A 39 -21.34 -2.27 -12.14
N SER A 40 -20.57 -2.45 -11.05
CA SER A 40 -21.09 -3.06 -9.83
C SER A 40 -22.21 -2.21 -9.21
N LEU A 41 -23.04 -2.85 -8.38
CA LEU A 41 -24.10 -2.17 -7.61
C LEU A 41 -23.54 -0.97 -6.84
N THR A 42 -22.39 -1.14 -6.19
CA THR A 42 -21.69 -0.11 -5.41
C THR A 42 -21.15 1.00 -6.30
N GLY A 43 -20.55 0.66 -7.45
CA GLY A 43 -20.10 1.65 -8.44
C GLY A 43 -21.24 2.49 -8.99
N GLY A 44 -22.38 1.86 -9.33
CA GLY A 44 -23.60 2.55 -9.75
C GLY A 44 -24.14 3.48 -8.67
N LEU A 45 -24.17 3.02 -7.41
CA LEU A 45 -24.63 3.80 -6.27
C LEU A 45 -23.74 5.03 -6.02
N TYR A 46 -22.41 4.89 -6.13
CA TYR A 46 -21.49 6.03 -5.96
C TYR A 46 -21.54 7.02 -7.11
N ARG A 47 -21.71 6.55 -8.36
CA ARG A 47 -21.95 7.45 -9.51
C ARG A 47 -23.20 8.29 -9.29
N LYS A 48 -24.26 7.68 -8.78
CA LYS A 48 -25.53 8.35 -8.47
C LYS A 48 -25.37 9.36 -7.32
N LYS A 49 -24.74 8.96 -6.20
CA LYS A 49 -24.44 9.88 -5.09
C LYS A 49 -23.55 11.05 -5.55
N LEU A 50 -22.54 10.79 -6.38
CA LEU A 50 -21.67 11.84 -6.92
C LEU A 50 -22.42 12.79 -7.86
N ALA A 51 -23.34 12.26 -8.67
CA ALA A 51 -24.23 13.04 -9.53
C ALA A 51 -25.13 13.99 -8.70
N GLU A 52 -25.70 13.49 -7.60
CA GLU A 52 -26.49 14.28 -6.65
C GLU A 52 -25.66 15.40 -6.00
N ILE A 53 -24.45 15.10 -5.53
CA ILE A 53 -23.54 16.08 -4.92
C ILE A 53 -23.19 17.21 -5.89
N LEU A 54 -22.91 16.86 -7.15
CA LEU A 54 -22.55 17.79 -8.20
C LEU A 54 -23.74 18.56 -8.80
N GLY A 55 -24.98 18.09 -8.55
CA GLY A 55 -26.18 18.64 -9.19
C GLY A 55 -26.20 18.41 -10.71
N VAL A 56 -25.61 17.33 -11.20
CA VAL A 56 -25.55 16.99 -12.65
C VAL A 56 -26.06 15.58 -12.90
N GLY A 57 -26.46 15.27 -14.14
CA GLY A 57 -26.84 13.90 -14.49
C GLY A 57 -25.65 12.92 -14.51
N GLU A 58 -25.92 11.65 -14.20
CA GLU A 58 -24.92 10.56 -14.14
C GLU A 58 -24.06 10.46 -15.43
N LYS A 59 -24.64 10.76 -16.60
CA LYS A 59 -23.91 10.76 -17.87
C LYS A 59 -22.72 11.75 -17.88
N ARG A 60 -22.87 12.92 -17.23
CA ARG A 60 -21.77 13.90 -17.08
C ARG A 60 -20.70 13.40 -16.10
N VAL A 61 -21.12 12.72 -15.04
CA VAL A 61 -20.21 12.08 -14.08
C VAL A 61 -19.37 11.01 -14.78
N ASN A 62 -19.99 10.13 -15.57
CA ASN A 62 -19.28 9.09 -16.30
C ASN A 62 -18.27 9.64 -17.31
N GLN A 63 -18.62 10.70 -18.03
CA GLN A 63 -17.70 11.39 -18.94
C GLN A 63 -16.51 12.00 -18.20
N ARG A 64 -16.75 12.47 -16.98
CA ARG A 64 -15.72 13.09 -16.16
C ARG A 64 -14.78 12.06 -15.55
N ILE A 65 -15.33 10.96 -15.04
CA ILE A 65 -14.57 9.80 -14.60
C ILE A 65 -13.62 9.34 -15.73
N ALA A 66 -14.15 9.16 -16.93
CA ALA A 66 -13.35 8.76 -18.10
C ALA A 66 -12.25 9.78 -18.49
N ARG A 67 -12.38 11.06 -18.14
CA ARG A 67 -11.37 12.11 -18.39
C ARG A 67 -10.33 12.19 -17.29
N ALA A 68 -10.74 12.07 -16.02
CA ALA A 68 -9.85 12.09 -14.87
C ALA A 68 -8.88 10.90 -14.91
N THR A 69 -9.38 9.70 -15.22
CA THR A 69 -8.56 8.48 -15.39
C THR A 69 -7.55 8.59 -16.54
N LYS A 70 -7.80 9.44 -17.55
CA LYS A 70 -6.83 9.73 -18.63
C LYS A 70 -5.79 10.77 -18.24
N ARG A 71 -6.15 11.75 -17.40
CA ARG A 71 -5.27 12.86 -16.99
C ARG A 71 -4.30 12.49 -15.88
N SER A 72 -4.70 11.61 -14.95
CA SER A 72 -3.80 11.04 -13.96
C SER A 72 -2.58 10.44 -14.67
N GLY A 73 -2.79 9.58 -15.67
CA GLY A 73 -1.72 9.00 -16.48
C GLY A 73 -0.79 10.02 -17.17
N GLN A 74 -1.25 11.25 -17.46
CA GLN A 74 -0.48 12.24 -18.21
C GLN A 74 0.40 13.15 -17.33
N THR A 75 -0.01 13.40 -16.08
CA THR A 75 0.78 14.19 -15.11
C THR A 75 1.95 13.37 -14.56
N TYR A 76 1.77 12.06 -14.41
CA TYR A 76 2.83 11.16 -13.93
C TYR A 76 3.95 10.91 -14.95
N ILE A 77 3.67 11.01 -16.25
CA ILE A 77 4.66 10.84 -17.34
C ILE A 77 5.73 11.95 -17.32
N GLU A 78 5.33 13.21 -17.10
CA GLU A 78 6.28 14.33 -17.08
C GLU A 78 7.25 14.28 -15.88
N THR A 79 6.84 13.68 -14.77
CA THR A 79 7.72 13.40 -13.62
C THR A 79 8.73 12.30 -13.91
N ALA A 80 8.33 11.24 -14.62
CA ALA A 80 9.22 10.11 -14.89
C ALA A 80 10.31 10.41 -15.91
N ASP A 81 9.99 11.20 -16.95
CA ASP A 81 10.96 11.61 -17.97
C ASP A 81 12.11 12.47 -17.40
N ARG A 82 11.92 13.15 -16.25
CA ARG A 82 12.99 13.93 -15.59
C ARG A 82 14.03 13.06 -14.88
N TYR A 83 13.73 11.80 -14.58
CA TYR A 83 14.63 10.90 -13.82
C TYR A 83 15.30 9.84 -14.69
N ASP A 84 14.86 9.64 -15.93
CA ASP A 84 15.33 8.56 -16.82
C ASP A 84 16.76 8.77 -17.36
N GLU A 85 17.26 10.02 -17.45
CA GLU A 85 18.57 10.28 -18.08
C GLU A 85 19.80 9.86 -17.23
N SER A 86 19.64 9.48 -15.95
CA SER A 86 20.80 9.20 -15.06
C SER A 86 20.90 7.79 -14.47
N THR A 87 19.87 6.95 -14.56
CA THR A 87 19.83 5.67 -13.83
C THR A 87 19.75 4.45 -14.75
N LYS A 88 20.83 4.19 -15.51
CA LYS A 88 21.06 2.86 -16.09
C LYS A 88 21.34 1.86 -14.96
N ASP A 89 20.52 0.81 -14.89
CA ASP A 89 20.69 -0.41 -14.10
C ASP A 89 21.26 -0.23 -12.68
N VAL A 90 20.42 0.22 -11.75
CA VAL A 90 20.81 0.30 -10.34
C VAL A 90 20.11 -0.76 -9.52
N ASP A 91 20.89 -1.77 -9.13
CA ASP A 91 20.45 -2.96 -8.41
C ASP A 91 20.04 -2.62 -6.96
N ILE A 92 18.75 -2.28 -6.77
CA ILE A 92 18.16 -2.19 -5.44
C ILE A 92 18.09 -3.60 -4.85
N GLN A 93 18.47 -3.76 -3.59
CA GLN A 93 18.40 -5.06 -2.91
C GLN A 93 16.98 -5.65 -2.96
N PRO A 94 16.82 -6.98 -3.12
CA PRO A 94 15.49 -7.60 -3.21
C PRO A 94 14.54 -7.28 -2.05
N ASP A 95 15.09 -7.04 -0.85
CA ASP A 95 14.32 -6.68 0.34
C ASP A 95 13.77 -5.26 0.26
N ALA A 96 14.63 -4.33 -0.12
CA ALA A 96 14.24 -2.96 -0.42
C ALA A 96 13.17 -2.90 -1.52
N ARG A 97 13.28 -3.74 -2.57
CA ARG A 97 12.28 -3.79 -3.64
C ARG A 97 10.91 -4.18 -3.12
N THR A 98 10.81 -5.24 -2.32
CA THR A 98 9.50 -5.74 -1.86
C THR A 98 8.80 -4.75 -0.94
N GLU A 99 9.52 -4.02 -0.08
CA GLU A 99 8.93 -2.94 0.70
C GLU A 99 8.52 -1.74 -0.18
N LEU A 100 9.33 -1.37 -1.18
CA LEU A 100 8.98 -0.32 -2.15
C LEU A 100 7.81 -0.70 -3.05
N ASP A 101 7.68 -1.97 -3.43
CA ASP A 101 6.55 -2.48 -4.20
C ASP A 101 5.26 -2.34 -3.39
N LEU A 102 5.31 -2.66 -2.09
CA LEU A 102 4.18 -2.44 -1.19
C LEU A 102 3.82 -0.94 -1.11
N ILE A 103 4.81 -0.06 -0.93
CA ILE A 103 4.58 1.40 -0.92
C ILE A 103 3.99 1.86 -2.26
N ALA A 104 4.50 1.37 -3.39
CA ALA A 104 3.98 1.67 -4.72
C ALA A 104 2.51 1.24 -4.85
N MET A 105 2.13 0.08 -4.31
CA MET A 105 0.76 -0.39 -4.31
C MET A 105 -0.18 0.51 -3.51
N ILE A 106 0.24 0.95 -2.32
CA ILE A 106 -0.54 1.85 -1.48
C ILE A 106 -0.68 3.24 -2.11
N ILE A 107 0.39 3.78 -2.71
CA ILE A 107 0.34 5.04 -3.45
C ILE A 107 -0.61 4.93 -4.65
N SER A 108 -0.53 3.82 -5.39
CA SER A 108 -1.35 3.59 -6.58
C SER A 108 -2.82 3.33 -6.24
N ASN A 109 -3.10 2.76 -5.06
CA ASN A 109 -4.44 2.54 -4.55
C ASN A 109 -4.52 2.88 -3.05
N PRO A 110 -4.79 4.16 -2.71
CA PRO A 110 -4.86 4.62 -1.31
C PRO A 110 -5.91 3.92 -0.43
N MET A 111 -6.92 3.26 -1.02
CA MET A 111 -7.90 2.48 -0.26
C MET A 111 -7.26 1.29 0.47
N LEU A 112 -6.10 0.85 0.02
CA LEU A 112 -5.36 -0.24 0.64
C LEU A 112 -4.58 0.19 1.89
N ALA A 113 -4.49 1.50 2.17
CA ALA A 113 -3.85 2.03 3.38
C ALA A 113 -4.45 1.41 4.65
N GLU A 114 -5.77 1.24 4.68
CA GLU A 114 -6.48 0.62 5.81
C GLU A 114 -6.05 -0.84 6.05
N VAL A 115 -5.65 -1.56 4.99
CA VAL A 115 -5.13 -2.93 5.10
C VAL A 115 -3.81 -2.94 5.86
N ILE A 116 -2.97 -1.94 5.61
CA ILE A 116 -1.69 -1.77 6.31
C ILE A 116 -1.93 -1.39 7.77
N GLU A 117 -2.79 -0.40 8.03
CA GLU A 117 -3.10 0.05 9.39
C GLU A 117 -3.72 -1.05 10.26
N LYS A 118 -4.61 -1.87 9.69
CA LYS A 118 -5.24 -3.00 10.40
C LYS A 118 -4.33 -4.20 10.55
N SER A 119 -3.29 -4.31 9.72
CA SER A 119 -2.33 -5.39 9.80
C SER A 119 -1.33 -5.12 10.91
N ALA A 120 -1.71 -5.48 12.14
CA ALA A 120 -0.95 -5.29 13.38
C ALA A 120 0.47 -5.91 13.41
N GLU A 121 0.90 -6.56 12.32
CA GLU A 121 2.17 -7.31 12.23
C GLU A 121 3.00 -6.96 10.99
N ILE A 122 2.68 -5.90 10.24
CA ILE A 122 3.58 -5.48 9.15
C ILE A 122 4.69 -4.63 9.76
N GLU A 123 5.87 -5.22 9.85
CA GLU A 123 7.08 -4.51 10.21
C GLU A 123 7.93 -4.32 8.94
N LEU A 124 7.90 -3.11 8.39
CA LEU A 124 8.87 -2.71 7.38
C LEU A 124 10.19 -2.39 8.10
N VAL A 125 11.30 -2.91 7.58
CA VAL A 125 12.62 -2.75 8.17
C VAL A 125 13.35 -1.56 7.55
N LEU A 126 13.19 -1.34 6.25
CA LEU A 126 13.98 -0.37 5.49
C LEU A 126 13.23 0.94 5.24
N TYR A 127 11.96 0.86 4.86
CA TYR A 127 11.16 2.02 4.44
C TYR A 127 9.96 2.29 5.35
N ARG A 128 10.06 1.91 6.63
CA ARG A 128 9.01 2.17 7.62
C ARG A 128 8.62 3.64 7.69
N GLY A 129 9.58 4.54 7.85
CA GLY A 129 9.30 5.98 7.94
C GLY A 129 8.63 6.53 6.69
N VAL A 130 9.01 6.02 5.51
CA VAL A 130 8.39 6.39 4.24
C VAL A 130 6.93 5.92 4.18
N MET A 131 6.66 4.67 4.59
CA MET A 131 5.30 4.16 4.67
C MET A 131 4.45 4.96 5.67
N GLU A 132 4.99 5.32 6.83
CA GLU A 132 4.29 6.16 7.81
C GLU A 132 3.91 7.52 7.21
N GLN A 133 4.80 8.16 6.46
CA GLN A 133 4.50 9.40 5.74
C GLN A 133 3.43 9.23 4.66
N VAL A 134 3.49 8.14 3.89
CA VAL A 134 2.47 7.80 2.88
C VAL A 134 1.10 7.61 3.53
N LEU A 135 1.03 6.85 4.61
CA LEU A 135 -0.22 6.60 5.33
C LEU A 135 -0.79 7.87 5.95
N GLU A 136 0.07 8.71 6.55
CA GLU A 136 -0.32 10.00 7.11
C GLU A 136 -0.88 10.93 6.02
N GLU A 137 -0.21 11.03 4.88
CA GLU A 137 -0.66 11.85 3.77
C GLU A 137 -1.98 11.35 3.19
N ILE A 138 -2.13 10.03 3.00
CA ILE A 138 -3.39 9.42 2.55
C ILE A 138 -4.51 9.68 3.56
N LYS A 139 -4.23 9.60 4.85
CA LYS A 139 -5.21 9.89 5.90
C LYS A 139 -5.65 11.35 5.87
N ASN A 140 -4.72 12.27 5.61
CA ASN A 140 -4.98 13.71 5.61
C ASN A 140 -5.63 14.21 4.32
N LYS A 141 -5.24 13.67 3.16
CA LYS A 141 -5.61 14.19 1.82
C LYS A 141 -6.38 13.19 0.94
N GLY A 142 -6.44 11.93 1.33
CA GLY A 142 -7.06 10.84 0.57
C GLY A 142 -6.17 10.24 -0.52
N GLU A 143 -4.97 10.79 -0.73
CA GLU A 143 -4.02 10.39 -1.77
C GLU A 143 -2.59 10.70 -1.33
N CYS A 144 -1.60 10.12 -2.03
CA CYS A 144 -0.19 10.46 -1.87
C CYS A 144 0.46 10.47 -3.26
N SER A 145 1.34 11.45 -3.51
CA SER A 145 2.16 11.51 -4.73
C SER A 145 3.59 11.07 -4.42
N PRO A 146 4.28 10.35 -5.33
CA PRO A 146 5.72 10.05 -5.20
C PRO A 146 6.59 11.29 -5.01
N GLU A 147 6.16 12.46 -5.51
CA GLU A 147 6.90 13.72 -5.36
C GLU A 147 7.10 14.12 -3.89
N LEU A 148 6.13 13.79 -3.03
CA LEU A 148 6.24 14.06 -1.59
C LEU A 148 7.34 13.22 -0.92
N LEU A 149 7.75 12.13 -1.56
CA LEU A 149 8.75 11.21 -1.04
C LEU A 149 10.17 11.58 -1.47
N VAL A 150 10.36 12.65 -2.25
CA VAL A 150 11.68 13.11 -2.71
C VAL A 150 12.61 13.45 -1.54
N GLU A 151 12.06 13.94 -0.43
CA GLU A 151 12.83 14.28 0.77
C GLU A 151 13.11 13.07 1.68
N PHE A 152 12.41 11.95 1.46
CA PHE A 152 12.46 10.77 2.32
C PHE A 152 13.11 9.55 1.66
N LEU A 153 13.16 9.53 0.32
CA LEU A 153 13.75 8.46 -0.47
C LEU A 153 15.02 8.94 -1.18
N GLU A 154 16.05 8.09 -1.18
CA GLU A 154 17.16 8.29 -2.10
C GLU A 154 16.69 8.20 -3.55
N GLY A 155 17.33 8.95 -4.46
CA GLY A 155 16.88 9.06 -5.85
C GLY A 155 16.74 7.72 -6.58
N ARG A 156 17.50 6.69 -6.16
CA ARG A 156 17.38 5.32 -6.69
C ARG A 156 16.07 4.65 -6.28
N ALA A 157 15.74 4.69 -4.99
CA ALA A 157 14.51 4.14 -4.44
C ALA A 157 13.29 4.87 -4.99
N LEU A 158 13.38 6.19 -5.13
CA LEU A 158 12.35 7.00 -5.76
C LEU A 158 12.14 6.67 -7.25
N SER A 159 13.24 6.51 -8.01
CA SER A 159 13.19 6.11 -9.43
C SER A 159 12.54 4.74 -9.60
N TYR A 160 12.95 3.76 -8.78
CA TYR A 160 12.32 2.43 -8.76
C TYR A 160 10.83 2.51 -8.41
N LEU A 161 10.47 3.20 -7.32
CA LEU A 161 9.09 3.38 -6.89
C LEU A 161 8.23 3.96 -8.02
N THR A 162 8.70 5.04 -8.65
CA THR A 162 8.01 5.71 -9.74
C THR A 162 7.84 4.78 -10.94
N ARG A 163 8.88 4.04 -11.30
CA ARG A 163 8.84 3.05 -12.39
C ARG A 163 7.87 1.91 -12.08
N THR A 164 7.85 1.41 -10.85
CA THR A 164 6.94 0.35 -10.42
C THR A 164 5.48 0.82 -10.50
N ILE A 165 5.20 2.04 -10.01
CA ILE A 165 3.87 2.66 -10.11
C ILE A 165 3.42 2.76 -11.57
N LEU A 166 4.31 3.21 -12.46
CA LEU A 166 4.02 3.31 -13.91
C LEU A 166 3.93 1.95 -14.61
N GLY A 167 4.58 0.93 -14.07
CA GLY A 167 4.61 -0.42 -14.60
C GLY A 167 3.34 -1.24 -14.30
N PHE A 168 2.46 -0.75 -13.43
CA PHE A 168 1.21 -1.42 -13.13
C PHE A 168 0.26 -1.38 -14.32
N SER A 169 0.05 -2.54 -14.95
CA SER A 169 -0.95 -2.70 -16.02
C SER A 169 -2.38 -2.63 -15.49
N GLU A 170 -2.58 -2.98 -14.21
CA GLU A 170 -3.84 -2.94 -13.49
C GLU A 170 -3.61 -2.35 -12.10
N MET A 171 -4.64 -1.73 -11.52
CA MET A 171 -4.50 -1.12 -10.20
C MET A 171 -4.35 -2.23 -9.13
N PRO A 172 -3.38 -2.10 -8.20
CA PRO A 172 -3.17 -3.08 -7.14
C PRO A 172 -4.43 -3.32 -6.31
N THR A 173 -4.64 -4.58 -5.95
CA THR A 173 -5.80 -5.05 -5.19
C THR A 173 -5.42 -5.42 -3.76
N HIS A 174 -6.44 -5.68 -2.93
CA HIS A 174 -6.24 -6.21 -1.58
C HIS A 174 -5.44 -7.52 -1.59
N THR A 175 -5.69 -8.41 -2.56
CA THR A 175 -4.96 -9.68 -2.68
C THR A 175 -3.49 -9.45 -2.93
N ASP A 176 -3.15 -8.53 -3.84
CA ASP A 176 -1.75 -8.22 -4.19
C ASP A 176 -0.98 -7.67 -2.99
N VAL A 177 -1.63 -6.77 -2.22
CA VAL A 177 -1.07 -6.23 -0.98
C VAL A 177 -0.89 -7.31 0.08
N MET A 178 -1.88 -8.19 0.28
CA MET A 178 -1.76 -9.30 1.24
C MET A 178 -0.66 -10.30 0.86
N GLU A 179 -0.46 -10.55 -0.43
CA GLU A 179 0.63 -11.38 -0.91
C GLU A 179 1.99 -10.73 -0.61
N HIS A 180 2.14 -9.43 -0.88
CA HIS A 180 3.36 -8.68 -0.54
C HIS A 180 3.63 -8.64 0.96
N ILE A 181 2.59 -8.44 1.78
CA ILE A 181 2.66 -8.52 3.24
C ILE A 181 3.15 -9.89 3.68
N LYS A 182 2.61 -10.97 3.09
CA LYS A 182 3.03 -12.34 3.40
C LYS A 182 4.51 -12.55 3.05
N ILE A 183 4.97 -12.04 1.91
CA ILE A 183 6.39 -12.10 1.52
C ILE A 183 7.26 -11.37 2.57
N ILE A 184 6.89 -10.15 2.96
CA ILE A 184 7.61 -9.36 3.97
C ILE A 184 7.66 -10.10 5.31
N LYS A 185 6.54 -10.62 5.78
CA LYS A 185 6.47 -11.40 7.03
C LYS A 185 7.37 -12.64 6.99
N CYS A 186 7.35 -13.40 5.90
CA CYS A 186 8.21 -14.56 5.73
C CYS A 186 9.71 -14.18 5.81
N ARG A 187 10.08 -13.04 5.21
CA ARG A 187 11.47 -12.54 5.24
C ARG A 187 11.88 -12.05 6.63
N ASN A 188 11.02 -11.31 7.34
CA ASN A 188 11.31 -10.90 8.70
C ASN A 188 11.55 -12.10 9.63
N ILE A 189 10.77 -13.18 9.45
CA ILE A 189 11.01 -14.43 10.17
C ILE A 189 12.37 -15.04 9.79
N GLU A 190 12.79 -14.99 8.52
CA GLU A 190 14.11 -15.48 8.11
C GLU A 190 15.26 -14.69 8.74
N PHE A 191 15.14 -13.36 8.80
CA PHE A 191 16.12 -12.51 9.48
C PHE A 191 16.20 -12.82 10.97
N GLU A 192 15.06 -12.96 11.65
CA GLU A 192 15.02 -13.30 13.06
C GLU A 192 15.61 -14.70 13.34
N LEU A 193 15.33 -15.68 12.47
CA LEU A 193 15.94 -17.01 12.57
C LEU A 193 17.46 -16.97 12.37
N ALA A 194 17.96 -16.15 11.43
CA ALA A 194 19.40 -16.01 11.21
C ALA A 194 20.09 -15.40 12.43
N ASP A 195 19.49 -14.37 13.04
CA ASP A 195 20.01 -13.76 14.27
C ASP A 195 19.99 -14.73 15.45
N LEU A 196 18.90 -15.47 15.66
CA LEU A 196 18.81 -16.48 16.72
C LEU A 196 19.84 -17.61 16.55
N HIS A 197 20.11 -18.06 15.32
CA HIS A 197 21.18 -19.04 15.08
C HIS A 197 22.57 -18.46 15.39
N LYS A 198 22.81 -17.18 15.09
CA LYS A 198 24.07 -16.52 15.45
C LYS A 198 24.22 -16.42 16.97
N GLN A 199 23.16 -16.04 17.68
CA GLN A 199 23.14 -16.02 19.14
C GLN A 199 23.46 -17.42 19.72
N LEU A 200 22.91 -18.50 19.16
CA LEU A 200 23.27 -19.87 19.57
C LEU A 200 24.75 -20.20 19.37
N MET A 201 25.36 -19.74 18.28
CA MET A 201 26.78 -19.98 17.98
C MET A 201 27.72 -19.19 18.90
N ASP A 202 27.27 -18.04 19.39
CA ASP A 202 28.03 -17.18 20.30
C ASP A 202 27.94 -17.66 21.77
N LEU A 203 26.97 -18.52 22.12
CA LEU A 203 26.88 -19.15 23.43
C LEU A 203 27.97 -20.22 23.62
N LYS A 204 29.05 -19.87 24.32
CA LYS A 204 30.21 -20.74 24.57
C LYS A 204 30.37 -21.26 26.01
N SER A 205 29.40 -21.07 26.90
CA SER A 205 29.48 -21.46 28.32
C SER A 205 28.55 -22.63 28.67
N LYS A 206 28.93 -23.46 29.65
CA LYS A 206 28.14 -24.58 30.18
C LYS A 206 27.62 -24.31 31.60
N ASP A 207 27.31 -23.06 31.92
CA ASP A 207 26.58 -22.72 33.14
C ASP A 207 25.07 -22.82 32.91
N ASP A 208 24.30 -23.11 33.98
CA ASP A 208 22.85 -23.32 33.91
C ASP A 208 22.10 -22.15 33.25
N LYS A 209 22.60 -20.91 33.42
CA LYS A 209 22.04 -19.73 32.77
C LYS A 209 22.18 -19.75 31.25
N THR A 210 23.29 -20.27 30.74
CA THR A 210 23.49 -20.42 29.29
C THR A 210 22.63 -21.55 28.74
N LEU A 211 22.43 -22.61 29.52
CA LEU A 211 21.56 -23.73 29.15
C LEU A 211 20.09 -23.29 29.08
N GLN A 212 19.63 -22.47 30.02
CA GLN A 212 18.30 -21.88 29.99
C GLN A 212 18.09 -20.97 28.77
N LYS A 213 19.03 -20.04 28.51
CA LYS A 213 18.99 -19.18 27.31
C LYS A 213 19.00 -19.97 26.01
N THR A 214 19.74 -21.08 25.97
CA THR A 214 19.77 -21.97 24.80
C THR A 214 18.39 -22.58 24.55
N ASN A 215 17.72 -23.07 25.59
CA ASN A 215 16.36 -23.61 25.47
C ASN A 215 15.33 -22.55 25.06
N GLU A 216 15.44 -21.33 25.57
CA GLU A 216 14.58 -20.20 25.18
C GLU A 216 14.74 -19.88 23.68
N ILE A 217 15.98 -19.79 23.18
CA ILE A 217 16.26 -19.54 21.77
C ILE A 217 15.72 -20.68 20.89
N LEU A 218 15.92 -21.94 21.29
CA LEU A 218 15.42 -23.10 20.54
C LEU A 218 13.89 -23.16 20.49
N SER A 219 13.20 -22.78 21.57
CA SER A 219 11.73 -22.64 21.57
C SER A 219 11.29 -21.60 20.55
N LYS A 220 11.93 -20.42 20.57
CA LYS A 220 11.62 -19.31 19.66
C LYS A 220 11.88 -19.68 18.19
N ILE A 221 12.97 -20.36 17.89
CA ILE A 221 13.25 -20.90 16.54
C ILE A 221 12.14 -21.86 16.09
N SER A 222 11.67 -22.72 16.99
CA SER A 222 10.63 -23.70 16.68
C SER A 222 9.29 -23.04 16.38
N GLU A 223 8.93 -22.01 17.15
CA GLU A 223 7.72 -21.21 16.94
C GLU A 223 7.76 -20.45 15.61
N LEU A 224 8.87 -19.76 15.33
CA LEU A 224 9.06 -19.01 14.09
C LEU A 224 9.03 -19.90 12.84
N LYS A 225 9.62 -21.10 12.91
CA LYS A 225 9.53 -22.08 11.82
C LYS A 225 8.09 -22.53 11.55
N ARG A 226 7.27 -22.74 12.59
CA ARG A 226 5.84 -23.06 12.42
C ARG A 226 5.09 -21.90 11.76
N LYS A 227 5.26 -20.67 12.26
CA LYS A 227 4.65 -19.46 11.70
C LYS A 227 5.00 -19.28 10.23
N LYS A 228 6.26 -19.54 9.83
CA LYS A 228 6.69 -19.49 8.42
C LYS A 228 5.97 -20.52 7.54
N VAL A 229 5.81 -21.75 8.03
CA VAL A 229 5.09 -22.80 7.30
C VAL A 229 3.62 -22.42 7.12
N GLU A 230 2.97 -21.97 8.18
CA GLU A 230 1.57 -21.51 8.14
C GLU A 230 1.37 -20.35 7.17
N LEU A 231 2.30 -19.39 7.16
CA LEU A 231 2.29 -18.30 6.18
C LEU A 231 2.53 -18.82 4.77
N SER A 232 3.39 -19.82 4.55
CA SER A 232 3.75 -20.33 3.22
C SER A 232 2.72 -21.28 2.61
N SER A 233 1.91 -21.96 3.42
CA SER A 233 0.86 -22.85 2.95
C SER A 233 -0.24 -22.09 2.19
N PRO A 234 -0.68 -22.55 1.01
CA PRO A 234 -1.92 -22.07 0.42
C PRO A 234 -3.05 -22.45 1.40
N HIS A 235 -3.88 -21.49 1.81
CA HIS A 235 -5.07 -21.81 2.59
C HIS A 235 -5.93 -22.80 1.78
N SER A 236 -5.89 -24.06 2.19
CA SER A 236 -6.86 -25.07 1.78
C SER A 236 -8.24 -24.63 2.24
N GLY A 237 -9.08 -24.28 1.27
CA GLY A 237 -10.54 -24.23 1.29
C GLY A 237 -11.23 -23.94 2.63
N GLN A 238 -11.75 -22.72 2.77
CA GLN A 238 -13.09 -22.59 3.35
C GLN A 238 -14.10 -22.81 2.21
N THR A 239 -14.47 -24.07 2.04
CA THR A 239 -15.79 -24.45 1.53
C THR A 239 -16.81 -23.83 2.48
N LEU A 240 -17.52 -22.79 2.03
CA LEU A 240 -18.79 -22.43 2.63
C LEU A 240 -19.82 -23.42 2.12
N GLU A 241 -19.99 -24.52 2.86
CA GLU A 241 -21.29 -25.20 2.89
C GLU A 241 -22.22 -24.36 3.78
N GLY A 242 -23.38 -24.00 3.22
CA GLY A 242 -24.45 -23.24 3.85
C GLY A 242 -25.48 -22.80 2.83
#